data_AF-A0A645HSN1-F1
#
_entry.id   AF-A0A645HSN1-F1
#
_cell.length_a   1.000
_cell.length_b   1.000
_cell.length_c   1.000
_cell.angle_alpha   90.00
_cell.angle_beta   90.00
_cell.angle_gamma   90.00
#
_symmetry.space_group_name_H-M   'P 1'
#
loop_
_entity.id
_entity.type
_entity.pdbx_description
1 polymer ?
#
loop_
_entity_poly.entity_id
_entity_poly.type
_entity_poly.pdbx_seq_one_letter_code
_entity_poly.pdbx_strand_id
1 'polypeptide(L)'
;MNVAEAAHRLGKTVVADGGIRYSGDIVKALAAGGDVVMIGSLFAGTEESPGEAVIYKGRSFKSYRGMGSLGAMKGGCSKDRYFQEGTTEDKLVPEGIEGMVPHKGPISGVIYQMVGGIRAGMGYVGAPTLERLHEDSHFVQVTAASMKESHPHDVVITKEAPNYRAE
;
A
#
# COMPACT_ATOMS: atom_id res chain seq x y z
N MET A 1 11.29 -19.22 -9.03
CA MET A 1 10.92 -19.76 -7.70
C MET A 1 10.20 -18.63 -6.98
N ASN A 2 8.94 -18.84 -6.59
CA ASN A 2 8.16 -17.83 -5.87
C ASN A 2 8.72 -17.71 -4.43
N VAL A 3 8.88 -16.48 -3.92
CA VAL A 3 9.40 -16.22 -2.56
C VAL A 3 8.49 -16.87 -1.51
N ALA A 4 7.17 -16.78 -1.68
CA ALA A 4 6.19 -17.41 -0.80
C ALA A 4 6.39 -18.93 -0.75
N GLU A 5 6.45 -19.57 -1.92
CA GLU A 5 6.65 -21.01 -2.04
C GLU A 5 7.96 -21.48 -1.36
N ALA A 6 9.05 -20.73 -1.54
CA ALA A 6 10.34 -21.04 -0.90
C ALA A 6 10.27 -20.88 0.62
N ALA A 7 9.66 -19.80 1.11
CA ALA A 7 9.53 -19.51 2.54
C ALA A 7 8.62 -20.52 3.25
N HIS A 8 7.46 -20.83 2.68
CA HIS A 8 6.49 -21.76 3.27
C HIS A 8 7.03 -23.19 3.36
N ARG A 9 7.83 -23.65 2.39
CA ARG A 9 8.56 -24.94 2.47
C ARG A 9 9.52 -25.02 3.66
N LEU A 10 10.01 -23.88 4.14
CA LEU A 10 10.89 -23.77 5.32
C LEU A 10 10.11 -23.48 6.61
N GLY A 11 8.77 -23.46 6.56
CA GLY A 11 7.92 -23.05 7.68
C GLY A 11 8.12 -21.59 8.08
N LYS A 12 8.45 -20.72 7.12
CA LYS A 12 8.63 -19.27 7.29
C LYS A 12 7.51 -18.50 6.59
N THR A 13 7.26 -17.29 7.06
CA THR A 13 6.23 -16.39 6.53
C THR A 13 6.82 -15.25 5.70
N VAL A 14 6.01 -14.67 4.82
CA VAL A 14 6.36 -13.58 3.91
C VAL A 14 5.49 -12.34 4.18
N VAL A 15 6.16 -11.19 4.21
CA VAL A 15 5.51 -9.86 4.23
C VAL A 15 5.49 -9.31 2.81
N ALA A 16 4.31 -9.03 2.27
CA ALA A 16 4.16 -8.31 1.01
C ALA A 16 4.23 -6.79 1.28
N ASP A 17 5.39 -6.20 1.00
CA ASP A 17 5.69 -4.80 1.31
C ASP A 17 5.65 -3.92 0.04
N GLY A 18 4.80 -2.90 0.07
CA GLY A 18 4.70 -1.88 -0.98
C GLY A 18 3.69 -2.18 -2.09
N GLY A 19 3.29 -1.12 -2.82
CA GLY A 19 2.41 -1.22 -4.00
C GLY A 19 0.91 -1.36 -3.73
N ILE A 20 0.48 -1.53 -2.48
CA ILE A 20 -0.94 -1.61 -2.10
C ILE A 20 -1.60 -0.23 -2.21
N ARG A 21 -2.58 -0.10 -3.11
CA ARG A 21 -3.34 1.15 -3.32
C ARG A 21 -4.80 1.01 -2.90
N TYR A 22 -5.36 -0.18 -3.02
CA TYR A 22 -6.74 -0.47 -2.65
C TYR A 22 -6.83 -1.72 -1.78
N SER A 23 -7.94 -1.89 -1.05
CA SER A 23 -8.18 -3.11 -0.26
C SER A 23 -8.17 -4.37 -1.12
N GLY A 24 -8.56 -4.29 -2.39
CA GLY A 24 -8.46 -5.39 -3.34
C GLY A 24 -7.02 -5.81 -3.64
N ASP A 25 -6.05 -4.90 -3.57
CA ASP A 25 -4.63 -5.24 -3.75
C ASP A 25 -4.13 -6.06 -2.56
N ILE A 26 -4.65 -5.82 -1.35
CA ILE A 26 -4.34 -6.63 -0.16
C ILE A 26 -4.82 -8.07 -0.40
N VAL A 27 -6.04 -8.26 -0.89
CA VAL A 27 -6.58 -9.58 -1.21
C VAL A 27 -5.69 -10.29 -2.22
N LYS A 28 -5.27 -9.60 -3.29
CA LYS A 28 -4.37 -10.15 -4.31
C LYS A 28 -3.01 -10.53 -3.73
N ALA A 29 -2.41 -9.67 -2.89
CA ALA A 29 -1.12 -9.94 -2.27
C ALA A 29 -1.16 -11.14 -1.33
N LEU A 30 -2.22 -11.25 -0.53
CA LEU A 30 -2.46 -12.41 0.33
C LEU A 30 -2.66 -13.66 -0.52
N ALA A 31 -3.60 -13.64 -1.47
CA ALA A 31 -3.87 -14.77 -2.39
C ALA A 31 -2.63 -15.22 -3.19
N ALA A 32 -1.70 -14.33 -3.51
CA ALA A 32 -0.44 -14.67 -4.18
C ALA A 32 0.60 -15.38 -3.27
N GLY A 33 0.28 -15.58 -1.99
CA GLY A 33 1.10 -16.28 -1.00
C GLY A 33 1.72 -15.39 0.09
N GLY A 34 1.36 -14.10 0.15
CA GLY A 34 1.75 -13.25 1.28
C GLY A 34 0.97 -13.63 2.54
N ASP A 35 1.63 -13.72 3.69
CA ASP A 35 0.96 -14.00 4.97
C ASP A 35 0.43 -12.72 5.62
N VAL A 36 1.15 -11.62 5.42
CA VAL A 36 0.79 -10.27 5.88
C VAL A 36 1.20 -9.22 4.85
N VAL A 37 0.57 -8.05 4.90
CA VAL A 37 0.92 -6.90 4.05
C VAL A 37 1.50 -5.76 4.88
N MET A 38 2.52 -5.09 4.34
CA MET A 38 3.05 -3.84 4.88
C MET A 38 2.59 -2.68 4.01
N ILE A 39 2.05 -1.64 4.65
CA ILE A 39 1.36 -0.54 3.98
C ILE A 39 1.93 0.80 4.47
N GLY A 40 2.39 1.64 3.54
CA GLY A 40 2.85 3.00 3.83
C GLY A 40 1.82 4.07 3.46
N SER A 41 1.61 4.28 2.16
CA SER A 41 0.82 5.39 1.61
C SER A 41 -0.64 5.44 2.11
N LEU A 42 -1.26 4.29 2.40
CA LEU A 42 -2.63 4.29 2.93
C LEU A 42 -2.72 4.86 4.34
N PHE A 43 -1.70 4.63 5.18
CA PHE A 43 -1.62 5.12 6.55
C PHE A 43 -0.95 6.49 6.69
N ALA A 44 -0.16 6.93 5.70
CA ALA A 44 0.58 8.18 5.80
C ALA A 44 -0.29 9.43 6.07
N GLY A 45 -1.56 9.42 5.64
CA GLY A 45 -2.49 10.53 5.84
C GLY A 45 -3.35 10.45 7.09
N THR A 46 -3.17 9.46 7.97
CA THR A 46 -4.02 9.30 9.17
C THR A 46 -3.57 10.22 10.30
N GLU A 47 -4.45 10.43 11.28
CA GLU A 47 -4.17 11.30 12.43
C GLU A 47 -2.97 10.81 13.25
N GLU A 48 -2.86 9.48 13.41
CA GLU A 48 -1.82 8.80 14.18
C GLU A 48 -0.46 8.74 13.45
N SER A 49 -0.42 9.06 12.15
CA SER A 49 0.85 9.11 11.42
C SER A 49 1.72 10.28 11.92
N PRO A 50 3.06 10.20 11.84
CA PRO A 50 3.91 11.33 12.20
C PRO A 50 3.68 12.55 11.30
N GLY A 51 4.05 13.74 11.80
CA GLY A 51 3.96 15.00 11.08
C GLY A 51 2.61 15.71 11.25
N GLU A 52 2.60 17.03 11.05
CA GLU A 52 1.40 17.86 11.20
C GLU A 52 0.61 17.94 9.88
N ALA A 53 -0.70 18.20 10.01
CA ALA A 53 -1.54 18.47 8.86
C ALA A 53 -1.22 19.85 8.27
N VAL A 54 -1.00 19.91 6.95
CA VAL A 54 -0.75 21.13 6.19
C VAL A 54 -1.97 21.43 5.33
N ILE A 55 -2.44 22.68 5.36
CA ILE A 55 -3.51 23.14 4.47
C ILE A 55 -2.89 23.56 3.14
N TYR A 56 -3.30 22.92 2.05
CA TYR A 56 -2.89 23.26 0.70
C TYR A 56 -4.13 23.39 -0.19
N LYS A 57 -4.29 24.55 -0.85
CA LYS A 57 -5.46 24.87 -1.71
C LYS A 57 -6.82 24.55 -1.04
N GLY A 58 -6.94 24.87 0.25
CA GLY A 58 -8.19 24.67 1.02
C GLY A 58 -8.49 23.22 1.41
N ARG A 59 -7.55 22.29 1.22
CA ARG A 59 -7.67 20.89 1.68
C ARG A 59 -6.53 20.54 2.64
N SER A 60 -6.79 19.63 3.57
CA SER A 60 -5.79 19.15 4.53
C SER A 60 -4.99 17.97 3.96
N PHE A 61 -3.67 18.04 4.10
CA PHE A 61 -2.70 17.02 3.68
C PHE A 61 -1.72 16.70 4.80
N LYS A 62 -1.01 15.57 4.71
CA LYS A 62 0.17 15.28 5.54
C LYS A 62 1.38 15.00 4.66
N SER A 63 2.57 15.33 5.15
CA SER A 63 3.83 15.01 4.47
C SER A 63 4.04 13.51 4.41
N TYR A 64 4.43 13.00 3.24
CA TYR A 64 4.84 11.62 3.05
C TYR A 64 6.11 11.57 2.21
N ARG A 65 7.10 10.80 2.65
CA ARG A 65 8.37 10.66 1.94
C ARG A 65 8.83 9.21 1.92
N GLY A 66 9.42 8.80 0.80
CA GLY A 66 10.16 7.54 0.75
C GLY A 66 11.42 7.63 1.59
N MET A 67 11.84 6.52 2.22
CA MET A 67 13.05 6.51 3.04
C MET A 67 14.33 6.79 2.22
N GLY A 68 14.28 6.59 0.90
CA GLY A 68 15.35 6.94 -0.04
C GLY A 68 15.27 8.37 -0.57
N SER A 69 14.42 9.22 0.00
CA SER A 69 14.39 10.64 -0.36
C SER A 69 15.58 11.38 0.22
N LEU A 70 15.95 12.51 -0.40
CA LEU A 70 17.04 13.35 0.09
C LEU A 70 16.82 13.81 1.53
N GLY A 71 15.61 14.24 1.89
CA GLY A 71 15.31 14.69 3.25
C GLY A 71 15.31 13.56 4.28
N ALA A 72 14.99 12.32 3.89
CA ALA A 72 15.14 11.16 4.77
C ALA A 72 16.62 10.78 4.97
N MET A 73 17.40 10.76 3.88
CA MET A 73 18.82 10.41 3.92
C MET A 73 19.67 11.47 4.61
N LYS A 74 19.40 12.76 4.41
CA LYS A 74 20.08 13.87 5.13
C LYS A 74 19.83 13.82 6.63
N GLY A 75 18.66 13.37 7.05
CA GLY A 75 18.34 13.12 8.47
C GLY A 75 19.11 11.96 9.10
N GLY A 76 19.94 11.24 8.34
CA GLY A 76 20.80 10.15 8.82
C GLY A 76 20.08 8.82 9.07
N CYS A 77 18.75 8.78 9.02
CA CYS A 77 17.96 7.61 9.40
C CYS A 77 17.85 6.50 8.33
N SER A 78 18.39 6.72 7.13
CA SER A 78 18.21 5.80 6.00
C SER A 78 19.42 5.63 5.08
N LYS A 79 20.55 6.30 5.30
CA LYS A 79 21.74 6.17 4.43
C LYS A 79 22.27 4.74 4.38
N ASP A 80 22.20 4.04 5.51
CA ASP A 80 22.51 2.63 5.72
C ASP A 80 21.70 1.71 4.80
N ARG A 81 20.37 1.95 4.72
CA ARG A 81 19.46 1.12 3.93
C ARG A 81 19.70 1.18 2.44
N TYR A 82 20.23 2.30 1.95
CA TYR A 82 20.53 2.52 0.53
C TYR A 82 22.02 2.35 0.22
N PHE A 83 22.80 1.80 1.15
CA PHE A 83 24.24 1.57 0.98
C PHE A 83 25.03 2.86 0.64
N GLN A 84 24.55 4.01 1.12
CA GLN A 84 25.14 5.34 0.90
C GLN A 84 25.82 5.89 2.16
N GLU A 85 26.19 5.01 3.10
CA GLU A 85 27.02 5.38 4.26
C GLU A 85 28.36 5.96 3.81
N GLY A 86 28.78 7.06 4.44
CA GLY A 86 30.03 7.76 4.09
C GLY A 86 29.94 8.66 2.84
N THR A 87 28.81 8.69 2.13
CA THR A 87 28.61 9.60 0.99
C THR A 87 28.27 11.01 1.48
N THR A 88 28.98 12.01 0.95
CA THR A 88 28.71 13.44 1.19
C THR A 88 27.32 13.81 0.67
N GLU A 89 26.62 14.72 1.34
CA GLU A 89 25.22 15.05 1.03
C GLU A 89 24.99 15.45 -0.44
N ASP A 90 25.97 16.11 -1.07
CA ASP A 90 25.89 16.58 -2.46
C ASP A 90 26.02 15.46 -3.50
N LYS A 91 26.35 14.23 -3.08
CA LYS A 91 26.53 13.06 -3.93
C LYS A 91 25.47 11.97 -3.67
N LEU A 92 24.49 12.25 -2.83
CA LEU A 92 23.41 11.30 -2.57
C LEU A 92 22.57 11.09 -3.84
N VAL A 93 22.30 9.83 -4.18
CA VAL A 93 21.42 9.46 -5.28
C VAL A 93 20.08 9.01 -4.67
N PRO A 94 19.01 9.81 -4.78
CA PRO A 94 17.74 9.46 -4.16
C PRO A 94 16.97 8.40 -4.95
N GLU A 95 16.51 7.36 -4.24
CA GLU A 95 15.60 6.32 -4.76
C GLU A 95 14.14 6.54 -4.30
N GLY A 96 13.89 7.61 -3.56
CA GLY A 96 12.58 7.99 -3.07
C GLY A 96 12.26 9.46 -3.34
N ILE A 97 10.95 9.76 -3.40
CA ILE A 97 10.44 11.12 -3.55
C ILE A 97 9.80 11.60 -2.25
N GLU A 98 9.61 12.92 -2.16
CA GLU A 98 8.86 13.57 -1.09
C GLU A 98 7.59 14.17 -1.68
N GLY A 99 6.49 14.05 -0.96
CA GLY A 99 5.20 14.52 -1.39
C GLY A 99 4.24 14.72 -0.24
N MET A 100 2.97 14.92 -0.59
CA MET A 100 1.90 15.09 0.37
C MET A 100 0.75 14.15 0.02
N VAL A 101 0.12 13.58 1.04
CA VAL A 101 -1.07 12.73 0.90
C VAL A 101 -2.27 13.40 1.54
N PRO A 102 -3.49 13.26 1.01
CA PRO A 102 -4.67 13.87 1.62
C PRO A 102 -4.89 13.33 3.03
N HIS A 103 -5.36 14.18 3.95
CA HIS A 103 -5.76 13.77 5.28
C HIS A 103 -6.89 12.73 5.21
N LYS A 104 -6.81 11.68 6.03
CA LYS A 104 -7.73 10.53 6.01
C LYS A 104 -8.53 10.34 7.31
N GLY A 105 -8.25 11.14 8.34
CA GLY A 105 -8.85 10.97 9.66
C GLY A 105 -8.19 9.82 10.46
N PRO A 106 -8.89 9.26 11.46
CA PRO A 106 -8.35 8.21 12.31
C PRO A 106 -8.04 6.91 11.54
N ILE A 107 -6.95 6.24 11.90
CA ILE A 107 -6.50 4.99 11.25
C ILE A 107 -7.55 3.87 11.38
N SER A 108 -8.35 3.88 12.45
CA SER A 108 -9.41 2.90 12.69
C SER A 108 -10.43 2.87 11.55
N GLY A 109 -10.80 4.03 11.00
CA GLY A 109 -11.70 4.11 9.84
C GLY A 109 -11.08 3.52 8.58
N VAL A 110 -9.78 3.74 8.35
CA VAL A 110 -9.06 3.18 7.20
C VAL A 110 -8.95 1.66 7.33
N ILE A 111 -8.57 1.15 8.52
CA ILE A 111 -8.48 -0.29 8.80
C ILE A 111 -9.83 -0.97 8.60
N TYR A 112 -10.92 -0.37 9.09
CA TYR A 112 -12.27 -0.91 8.92
C TYR A 112 -12.61 -1.14 7.45
N GLN A 113 -12.33 -0.16 6.58
CA GLN A 113 -12.56 -0.29 5.13
C GLN A 113 -11.67 -1.37 4.50
N MET A 114 -10.40 -1.45 4.90
CA MET A 114 -9.48 -2.47 4.39
C MET A 114 -9.91 -3.89 4.78
N VAL A 115 -10.24 -4.11 6.05
CA VAL A 115 -10.76 -5.41 6.55
C VAL A 115 -12.08 -5.77 5.88
N GLY A 116 -12.96 -4.78 5.65
CA GLY A 116 -14.19 -4.99 4.88
C GLY A 116 -13.93 -5.50 3.46
N GLY A 117 -12.97 -4.88 2.76
CA GLY A 117 -12.56 -5.33 1.43
C GLY A 117 -11.93 -6.73 1.42
N ILE A 118 -11.12 -7.06 2.43
CA ILE A 118 -10.52 -8.39 2.58
C ILE A 118 -11.60 -9.46 2.78
N ARG A 119 -12.54 -9.22 3.70
CA ARG A 119 -13.66 -10.14 3.97
C ARG A 119 -14.54 -10.34 2.73
N ALA A 120 -14.82 -9.27 1.98
CA ALA A 120 -15.58 -9.38 0.74
C ALA A 120 -14.82 -10.23 -0.31
N GLY A 121 -13.52 -9.98 -0.50
CA GLY A 121 -12.68 -10.75 -1.42
C GLY A 121 -12.60 -12.23 -1.05
N MET A 122 -12.37 -12.54 0.22
CA MET A 122 -12.40 -13.91 0.74
C MET A 122 -13.77 -14.57 0.55
N GLY A 123 -14.86 -13.82 0.72
CA GLY A 123 -16.22 -14.28 0.44
C GLY A 123 -16.45 -14.66 -1.03
N TYR A 124 -15.94 -13.87 -1.99
CA TYR A 124 -16.03 -14.18 -3.43
C TYR A 124 -15.25 -15.44 -3.82
N VAL A 125 -14.08 -15.67 -3.19
CA VAL A 125 -13.26 -16.87 -3.43
C VAL A 125 -13.79 -18.10 -2.68
N GLY A 126 -14.65 -17.90 -1.67
CA GLY A 126 -15.12 -18.97 -0.80
C GLY A 126 -14.07 -19.44 0.21
N ALA A 127 -13.10 -18.58 0.56
CA ALA A 127 -11.99 -18.89 1.45
C ALA A 127 -12.31 -18.48 2.90
N PRO A 128 -12.59 -19.41 3.83
CA PRO A 128 -12.89 -19.06 5.23
C PRO A 128 -11.65 -18.65 6.04
N THR A 129 -10.45 -19.00 5.58
CA THR A 129 -9.16 -18.69 6.23
C THR A 129 -8.13 -18.19 5.21
N LEU A 130 -7.02 -17.63 5.67
CA LEU A 130 -5.96 -17.16 4.77
C LEU A 130 -5.23 -18.32 4.10
N GLU A 131 -5.09 -19.45 4.77
CA GLU A 131 -4.52 -20.67 4.20
C GLU A 131 -5.38 -21.15 3.02
N ARG A 132 -6.72 -21.15 3.19
CA ARG A 132 -7.64 -21.45 2.08
C ARG A 132 -7.56 -20.42 0.97
N LEU A 133 -7.34 -19.14 1.29
CA LEU A 133 -7.15 -18.10 0.28
C LEU A 133 -5.88 -18.36 -0.56
N HIS A 134 -4.80 -18.86 0.06
CA HIS A 134 -3.58 -19.25 -0.66
C HIS A 134 -3.80 -20.47 -1.57
N GLU A 135 -4.51 -21.49 -1.09
CA GLU A 135 -4.71 -22.75 -1.81
C GLU A 135 -5.76 -22.67 -2.92
N ASP A 136 -6.87 -21.98 -2.67
CA ASP A 136 -8.06 -22.03 -3.53
C ASP A 136 -8.10 -20.90 -4.57
N SER A 137 -7.32 -19.83 -4.37
CA SER A 137 -7.39 -18.67 -5.24
C SER A 137 -6.76 -18.92 -6.61
N HIS A 138 -7.43 -18.43 -7.65
CA HIS A 138 -6.95 -18.49 -9.03
C HIS A 138 -6.99 -17.08 -9.62
N PHE A 139 -5.93 -16.72 -10.33
CA PHE A 139 -5.81 -15.42 -10.99
C PHE A 139 -6.06 -15.57 -12.48
N VAL A 140 -6.67 -14.53 -13.06
CA VAL A 140 -6.75 -14.34 -14.51
C VAL A 140 -5.96 -13.10 -14.86
N GLN A 141 -5.05 -13.23 -15.84
CA GLN A 141 -4.33 -12.07 -16.36
C GLN A 141 -5.27 -11.25 -17.24
N VAL A 142 -5.32 -9.94 -16.98
CA VAL A 142 -6.20 -9.01 -17.67
C VAL A 142 -5.39 -7.98 -18.46
N THR A 143 -6.02 -7.36 -19.45
CA THR A 143 -5.41 -6.30 -20.26
C THR A 143 -5.57 -4.93 -19.60
N ALA A 144 -4.89 -3.91 -20.12
CA ALA A 144 -5.10 -2.52 -19.69
C ALA A 144 -6.55 -2.03 -19.91
N ALA A 145 -7.25 -2.53 -20.93
CA ALA A 145 -8.65 -2.20 -21.16
C ALA A 145 -9.55 -2.75 -20.03
N SER A 146 -9.32 -4.00 -19.61
CA SER A 146 -10.01 -4.62 -18.49
C SER A 146 -9.69 -3.93 -17.15
N MET A 147 -8.48 -3.40 -16.99
CA MET A 147 -8.16 -2.56 -15.82
C MET A 147 -9.01 -1.29 -15.81
N LYS A 148 -9.17 -0.61 -16.95
CA LYS A 148 -10.07 0.55 -17.05
C LYS A 148 -11.52 0.16 -16.75
N GLU A 149 -11.97 -0.99 -17.27
CA GLU A 149 -13.29 -1.55 -16.99
C GLU A 149 -13.50 -1.86 -15.49
N SER A 150 -12.46 -2.29 -14.78
CA SER A 150 -12.55 -2.65 -13.35
C SER A 150 -12.76 -1.44 -12.43
N HIS A 151 -12.34 -0.23 -12.86
CA HIS A 151 -12.62 1.02 -12.15
C HIS A 151 -13.97 1.59 -12.63
N PRO A 152 -14.69 2.42 -11.83
CA PRO A 152 -15.84 3.16 -12.32
C PRO A 152 -15.47 3.94 -13.59
N HIS A 153 -16.23 3.70 -14.65
CA HIS A 153 -16.05 4.30 -15.96
C HIS A 153 -17.40 4.78 -16.49
N ASP A 154 -17.38 5.74 -17.42
CA ASP A 154 -18.55 6.32 -18.09
C ASP A 154 -19.61 6.96 -17.17
N VAL A 155 -19.22 7.32 -15.94
CA VAL A 155 -20.05 8.06 -14.97
C VAL A 155 -19.26 9.17 -14.27
N VAL A 156 -19.96 10.23 -13.86
CA VAL A 156 -19.39 11.30 -13.05
C VAL A 156 -19.61 10.99 -11.57
N ILE A 157 -18.53 10.81 -10.82
CA ILE A 157 -18.59 10.58 -9.37
C ILE A 157 -18.98 11.89 -8.68
N THR A 158 -20.14 11.92 -8.03
CA THR A 158 -20.65 13.09 -7.29
C THR A 158 -20.30 13.06 -5.80
N LYS A 159 -20.01 11.87 -5.26
CA LYS A 159 -19.61 11.66 -3.87
C LYS A 159 -18.59 10.52 -3.81
N GLU A 160 -17.46 10.78 -3.17
CA GLU A 160 -16.42 9.77 -2.98
C GLU A 160 -16.84 8.72 -1.94
N ALA A 161 -16.52 7.46 -2.22
CA ALA A 161 -16.68 6.38 -1.27
C ALA A 161 -15.46 6.31 -0.34
N PRO A 162 -15.62 5.87 0.92
CA PRO A 162 -14.51 5.84 1.88
C PRO A 162 -13.39 4.86 1.51
N ASN A 163 -13.66 3.90 0.63
CA ASN A 163 -12.73 2.86 0.17
C ASN A 163 -12.27 3.03 -1.30
N TYR A 164 -12.69 4.10 -1.98
CA TYR A 164 -12.35 4.33 -3.38
C TYR A 164 -12.17 5.82 -3.68
N ARG A 165 -11.00 6.15 -4.22
CA ARG A 165 -10.69 7.47 -4.76
C ARG A 165 -10.22 7.30 -6.20
N ALA A 166 -10.83 8.04 -7.11
CA ALA A 166 -10.33 8.14 -8.46
C ALA A 166 -9.07 9.02 -8.42
N GLU A 167 -7.95 8.47 -8.86
CA GLU A 167 -6.73 9.24 -9.19
C GLU A 167 -6.83 9.79 -10.61
#